data_AF-A0A1M7FTI7-F1
#
_entry.id   AF-A0A1M7FTI7-F1
#
_cell.length_a   1.000
_cell.length_b   1.000
_cell.length_c   1.000
_cell.angle_alpha   90.00
_cell.angle_beta   90.00
_cell.angle_gamma   90.00
#
_symmetry.space_group_name_H-M   'P 1'
#
loop_
_entity.id
_entity.type
_entity.pdbx_description
1 polymer ?
#
loop_
_entity_poly.entity_id
_entity_poly.type
_entity_poly.pdbx_seq_one_letter_code
_entity_poly.pdbx_strand_id
1 'polypeptide(L)'
;MGIMGSAAATTAGATFLASQSAAAFAVQNSGRAEIDKLYEERTALAARSRELHAQYVAADASLPWWARAGHEYLRGDGTWTGGIVGWPAIDDDHKPAHYIVQLLKRPSPYTIRRDFERDLRFFGEKQRPEIRAKYRRRMRELVARLRCQREEERKAGLPELEAQIDAISDRIFDLNDRIENLDVSAADMPQKVAAVHMITQYRHFLARQPIGDIAVLMVLRPMLTGLIREHADFAAKDWEAPICSMPFYSS
;
A
#
# COMPACT_ATOMS: atom_id res chain seq x y z
N MET A 1 40.35 62.72 -57.15
CA MET A 1 40.95 62.23 -55.90
C MET A 1 39.91 61.37 -55.21
N GLY A 2 40.10 60.05 -55.23
CA GLY A 2 39.13 59.07 -54.73
C GLY A 2 39.32 58.78 -53.25
N ILE A 3 38.23 58.78 -52.50
CA ILE A 3 38.19 58.39 -51.09
C ILE A 3 37.53 57.01 -51.05
N MET A 4 38.35 55.97 -50.83
CA MET A 4 37.90 54.65 -50.38
C MET A 4 38.20 54.56 -48.88
N GLY A 5 37.17 54.32 -48.07
CA GLY A 5 37.26 54.16 -46.63
C GLY A 5 36.40 52.99 -46.16
N SER A 6 37.09 51.94 -45.72
CA SER A 6 36.60 50.61 -45.32
C SER A 6 35.62 50.63 -44.14
N ALA A 7 34.56 49.81 -44.21
CA ALA A 7 33.69 49.48 -43.09
C ALA A 7 33.72 47.96 -42.84
N ALA A 8 34.54 47.52 -41.89
CA ALA A 8 34.53 46.16 -41.38
C ALA A 8 33.71 46.14 -40.08
N ALA A 9 32.46 45.66 -40.16
CA ALA A 9 31.55 45.59 -39.02
C ALA A 9 31.64 44.21 -38.33
N THR A 10 32.11 44.30 -37.09
CA THR A 10 32.13 43.35 -35.97
C THR A 10 30.94 42.36 -35.94
N THR A 11 31.17 41.09 -36.26
CA THR A 11 30.15 40.01 -36.24
C THR A 11 30.48 38.91 -35.21
N ALA A 12 30.97 39.26 -34.01
CA ALA A 12 31.43 38.27 -33.02
C ALA A 12 30.64 38.24 -31.70
N GLY A 13 29.65 39.12 -31.49
CA GLY A 13 28.97 39.27 -30.19
C GLY A 13 27.69 38.46 -29.99
N ALA A 14 27.00 38.04 -31.05
CA ALA A 14 25.66 37.44 -30.94
C ALA A 14 25.67 35.98 -30.44
N THR A 15 26.75 35.24 -30.69
CA THR A 15 26.83 33.80 -30.37
C THR A 15 27.05 33.53 -28.87
N PHE A 16 27.55 34.50 -28.11
CA PHE A 16 27.90 34.31 -26.70
C PHE A 16 26.72 34.53 -25.72
N LEU A 17 25.72 35.33 -26.10
CA LEU A 17 24.53 35.55 -25.28
C LEU A 17 23.49 34.43 -25.44
N ALA A 18 23.41 33.81 -26.63
CA ALA A 18 22.53 32.66 -26.87
C ALA A 18 22.99 31.40 -26.10
N SER A 19 24.29 31.18 -25.95
CA SER A 19 24.84 30.00 -25.25
C SER A 19 24.67 30.06 -23.73
N GLN A 20 24.79 31.24 -23.11
CA GLN A 20 24.53 31.40 -21.68
C GLN A 20 23.05 31.23 -21.32
N SER A 21 22.14 31.67 -22.20
CA SER A 21 20.70 31.49 -21.99
C SER A 21 20.30 30.01 -22.05
N ALA A 22 20.85 29.24 -23.01
CA ALA A 22 20.58 27.80 -23.11
C ALA A 22 21.12 27.01 -21.91
N ALA A 23 22.31 27.34 -21.41
CA ALA A 23 22.90 26.68 -20.24
C ALA A 23 22.11 26.96 -18.95
N ALA A 24 21.67 28.20 -18.74
CA ALA A 24 20.82 28.56 -17.60
C ALA A 24 19.45 27.84 -17.66
N PHE A 25 18.87 27.72 -18.86
CA PHE A 25 17.61 27.00 -19.07
C PHE A 25 17.75 25.49 -18.85
N ALA A 26 18.90 24.90 -19.21
CA ALA A 26 19.19 23.48 -18.98
C ALA A 26 19.33 23.14 -17.48
N VAL A 27 19.99 24.01 -16.71
CA VAL A 27 20.09 23.86 -15.25
C VAL A 27 18.71 23.99 -14.60
N GLN A 28 17.89 24.94 -15.07
CA GLN A 28 16.52 25.16 -14.55
C GLN A 28 15.54 24.03 -14.85
N ASN A 29 15.74 23.21 -15.89
CA ASN A 29 14.83 22.08 -16.20
C ASN A 29 15.27 20.74 -15.59
N SER A 30 16.43 20.70 -14.92
CA SER A 30 16.97 19.47 -14.36
C SER A 30 16.12 18.92 -13.21
N GLY A 31 15.60 19.81 -12.34
CA GLY A 31 14.76 19.44 -11.21
C GLY A 31 13.42 18.86 -11.67
N ARG A 32 12.75 19.52 -12.63
CA ARG A 32 11.50 19.02 -13.24
C ARG A 32 11.63 17.62 -13.83
N ALA A 33 12.66 17.37 -14.62
CA ALA A 33 12.89 16.05 -15.22
C ALA A 33 13.16 14.98 -14.15
N GLU A 34 13.86 15.32 -13.07
CA GLU A 34 14.07 14.41 -11.94
C GLU A 34 12.77 14.11 -11.19
N ILE A 35 11.92 15.11 -10.93
CA ILE A 35 10.60 14.92 -10.30
C ILE A 35 9.75 13.99 -11.17
N ASP A 36 9.66 14.24 -12.48
CA ASP A 36 8.87 13.42 -13.40
C ASP A 36 9.35 11.97 -13.38
N LYS A 37 10.67 11.74 -13.45
CA LYS A 37 11.26 10.39 -13.38
C LYS A 37 10.93 9.67 -12.07
N LEU A 38 11.08 10.34 -10.92
CA LEU A 38 10.78 9.74 -9.62
C LEU A 38 9.29 9.42 -9.49
N TYR A 39 8.43 10.31 -10.00
CA TYR A 39 6.99 10.16 -9.97
C TYR A 39 6.50 9.03 -10.89
N GLU A 40 7.09 8.89 -12.08
CA GLU A 40 6.86 7.77 -13.00
C GLU A 40 7.23 6.43 -12.36
N GLU A 41 8.43 6.32 -11.77
CA GLU A 41 8.87 5.10 -11.07
C GLU A 41 7.92 4.74 -9.92
N ARG A 42 7.54 5.73 -9.11
CA ARG A 42 6.60 5.56 -7.99
C ARG A 42 5.23 5.10 -8.49
N THR A 43 4.74 5.64 -9.59
CA THR A 43 3.45 5.25 -10.18
C THR A 43 3.49 3.83 -10.73
N ALA A 44 4.56 3.44 -11.42
CA ALA A 44 4.75 2.08 -11.90
C ALA A 44 4.79 1.06 -10.75
N LEU A 45 5.51 1.37 -9.66
CA LEU A 45 5.56 0.53 -8.47
C LEU A 45 4.20 0.41 -7.76
N ALA A 46 3.43 1.50 -7.70
CA ALA A 46 2.08 1.47 -7.14
C ALA A 46 1.14 0.57 -7.97
N ALA A 47 1.25 0.59 -9.31
CA ALA A 47 0.51 -0.34 -10.17
C ALA A 47 0.94 -1.80 -9.91
N ARG A 48 2.25 -2.06 -9.85
CA ARG A 48 2.78 -3.40 -9.55
C ARG A 48 2.36 -3.92 -8.17
N SER A 49 2.31 -3.05 -7.16
CA SER A 49 1.83 -3.40 -5.81
C SER A 49 0.38 -3.91 -5.85
N ARG A 50 -0.49 -3.28 -6.65
CA ARG A 50 -1.89 -3.71 -6.83
C ARG A 50 -1.98 -5.08 -7.50
N GLU A 51 -1.19 -5.32 -8.54
CA GLU A 51 -1.10 -6.63 -9.19
C GLU A 51 -0.68 -7.73 -8.20
N LEU A 52 0.36 -7.47 -7.40
CA LEU A 52 0.83 -8.40 -6.37
C LEU A 52 -0.22 -8.61 -5.28
N HIS A 53 -0.95 -7.57 -4.89
CA HIS A 53 -2.04 -7.70 -3.93
C HIS A 53 -3.18 -8.56 -4.49
N ALA A 54 -3.54 -8.41 -5.77
CA ALA A 54 -4.52 -9.27 -6.43
C ALA A 54 -4.05 -10.74 -6.49
N GLN A 55 -2.76 -10.97 -6.76
CA GLN A 55 -2.16 -12.30 -6.70
C GLN A 55 -2.20 -12.87 -5.29
N TYR A 56 -1.89 -12.05 -4.27
CA TYR A 56 -1.98 -12.43 -2.86
C TYR A 56 -3.40 -12.86 -2.47
N VAL A 57 -4.42 -12.06 -2.83
CA VAL A 57 -5.82 -12.38 -2.57
C VAL A 57 -6.24 -13.68 -3.26
N ALA A 58 -5.81 -13.90 -4.52
CA ALA A 58 -6.07 -15.14 -5.24
C ALA A 58 -5.39 -16.35 -4.58
N ALA A 59 -4.15 -16.19 -4.13
CA ALA A 59 -3.39 -17.23 -3.42
C ALA A 59 -4.03 -17.56 -2.06
N ASP A 60 -4.41 -16.55 -1.26
CA ASP A 60 -5.13 -16.75 0.01
C ASP A 60 -6.49 -17.44 -0.20
N ALA A 61 -7.22 -17.06 -1.25
CA ALA A 61 -8.49 -17.69 -1.60
C ALA A 61 -8.33 -19.18 -1.97
N SER A 62 -7.16 -19.58 -2.47
CA SER A 62 -6.84 -20.98 -2.81
C SER A 62 -6.51 -21.85 -1.60
N LEU A 63 -6.25 -21.25 -0.43
CA LEU A 63 -5.97 -22.00 0.79
C LEU A 63 -7.18 -22.86 1.19
N PRO A 64 -6.94 -24.04 1.77
CA PRO A 64 -8.00 -24.82 2.40
C PRO A 64 -8.78 -23.97 3.41
N TRP A 65 -10.09 -24.18 3.50
CA TRP A 65 -10.98 -23.36 4.36
C TRP A 65 -10.49 -23.25 5.80
N TRP A 66 -9.85 -24.30 6.33
CA TRP A 66 -9.32 -24.34 7.68
C TRP A 66 -8.05 -23.50 7.86
N ALA A 67 -7.26 -23.28 6.80
CA ALA A 67 -6.04 -22.50 6.83
C ALA A 67 -6.29 -21.02 6.56
N ARG A 68 -7.27 -20.71 5.69
CA ARG A 68 -7.67 -19.34 5.36
C ARG A 68 -8.26 -18.60 6.57
N ALA A 69 -8.12 -17.28 6.60
CA ALA A 69 -8.84 -16.45 7.56
C ALA A 69 -10.36 -16.68 7.51
N GLY A 70 -11.02 -16.61 8.66
CA GLY A 70 -12.46 -16.85 8.73
C GLY A 70 -13.05 -16.57 10.11
N HIS A 71 -14.37 -16.73 10.22
CA HIS A 71 -15.10 -16.51 11.48
C HIS A 71 -14.63 -17.43 12.61
N GLU A 72 -14.59 -16.90 13.83
CA GLU A 72 -14.07 -17.59 15.01
C GLU A 72 -14.92 -18.79 15.49
N TYR A 73 -16.26 -18.69 15.35
CA TYR A 73 -17.21 -19.65 15.93
C TYR A 73 -18.05 -20.38 14.88
N LEU A 74 -18.38 -21.64 15.18
CA LEU A 74 -19.35 -22.45 14.44
C LEU A 74 -20.58 -22.71 15.33
N ARG A 75 -21.78 -22.44 14.82
CA ARG A 75 -23.05 -22.72 15.48
C ARG A 75 -23.54 -24.14 15.20
N GLY A 76 -24.52 -24.62 15.99
CA GLY A 76 -25.10 -25.96 15.83
C GLY A 76 -25.80 -26.18 14.49
N ASP A 77 -26.29 -25.12 13.84
CA ASP A 77 -26.86 -25.15 12.49
C ASP A 77 -25.81 -25.16 11.36
N GLY A 78 -24.52 -25.13 11.70
CA GLY A 78 -23.41 -25.09 10.75
C GLY A 78 -23.02 -23.68 10.28
N THR A 79 -23.69 -22.63 10.77
CA THR A 79 -23.36 -21.25 10.40
C THR A 79 -22.11 -20.75 11.13
N TRP A 80 -21.25 -20.05 10.39
CA TRP A 80 -20.03 -19.42 10.89
C TRP A 80 -20.33 -18.02 11.42
N THR A 81 -19.89 -17.69 12.64
CA THR A 81 -20.18 -16.39 13.30
C THR A 81 -18.99 -15.85 14.10
N GLY A 82 -19.07 -14.57 14.52
CA GLY A 82 -18.00 -13.86 15.22
C GLY A 82 -17.11 -13.04 14.27
N GLY A 83 -16.02 -12.48 14.79
CA GLY A 83 -15.05 -11.74 13.98
C GLY A 83 -14.28 -12.66 13.02
N ILE A 84 -13.82 -12.10 11.90
CA ILE A 84 -12.88 -12.78 11.00
C ILE A 84 -11.49 -12.73 11.64
N VAL A 85 -10.87 -13.90 11.80
CA VAL A 85 -9.54 -14.05 12.39
C VAL A 85 -8.63 -14.88 11.48
N GLY A 86 -7.33 -14.59 11.51
CA GLY A 86 -6.30 -15.33 10.75
C GLY A 86 -5.86 -16.65 11.39
N TRP A 87 -6.46 -17.05 12.52
CA TRP A 87 -6.12 -18.31 13.18
C TRP A 87 -6.71 -19.50 12.42
N PRO A 88 -5.98 -20.62 12.29
CA PRO A 88 -6.48 -21.75 11.56
C PRO A 88 -7.59 -22.46 12.35
N ALA A 89 -8.55 -23.04 11.63
CA ALA A 89 -9.61 -23.83 12.24
C ALA A 89 -9.07 -25.19 12.72
N ILE A 90 -9.45 -25.55 13.95
CA ILE A 90 -9.31 -26.90 14.49
C ILE A 90 -10.57 -27.65 14.08
N ASP A 91 -10.44 -28.52 13.09
CA ASP A 91 -11.51 -29.38 12.64
C ASP A 91 -11.47 -30.69 13.40
N ASP A 92 -12.28 -30.79 14.43
CA ASP A 92 -12.47 -31.97 15.25
C ASP A 92 -13.77 -32.71 14.89
N ASP A 93 -14.44 -32.38 13.77
CA ASP A 93 -15.78 -32.87 13.37
C ASP A 93 -16.90 -32.62 14.40
N HIS A 94 -16.61 -31.98 15.53
CA HIS A 94 -17.60 -31.72 16.56
C HIS A 94 -18.51 -30.57 16.13
N LYS A 95 -19.82 -30.83 16.12
CA LYS A 95 -20.86 -29.80 15.97
C LYS A 95 -21.51 -29.56 17.33
N PRO A 96 -21.86 -28.30 17.67
CA PRO A 96 -22.66 -28.04 18.87
C PRO A 96 -23.98 -28.81 18.82
N ALA A 97 -24.37 -29.42 19.93
CA ALA A 97 -25.64 -30.17 20.03
C ALA A 97 -26.89 -29.28 19.87
N HIS A 98 -26.75 -27.97 20.11
CA HIS A 98 -27.84 -27.00 20.03
C HIS A 98 -27.44 -25.79 19.18
N TYR A 99 -28.39 -25.27 18.40
CA TYR A 99 -28.17 -24.15 17.47
C TYR A 99 -27.73 -22.85 18.17
N ILE A 100 -28.13 -22.64 19.43
CA ILE A 100 -27.73 -21.48 20.24
C ILE A 100 -26.28 -21.55 20.75
N VAL A 101 -25.67 -22.74 20.75
CA VAL A 101 -24.32 -22.93 21.27
C VAL A 101 -23.31 -22.62 20.18
N GLN A 102 -22.35 -21.77 20.51
CA GLN A 102 -21.22 -21.42 19.65
C GLN A 102 -20.00 -22.22 20.08
N LEU A 103 -19.42 -22.97 19.13
CA LEU A 103 -18.16 -23.68 19.34
C LEU A 103 -17.02 -22.87 18.72
N LEU A 104 -16.02 -22.57 19.55
CA LEU A 104 -14.80 -21.90 19.13
C LEU A 104 -13.97 -22.84 18.24
N LYS A 105 -13.91 -22.56 16.94
CA LYS A 105 -13.14 -23.36 15.96
C LYS A 105 -11.80 -22.75 15.61
N ARG A 106 -11.62 -21.43 15.75
CA ARG A 106 -10.34 -20.73 15.47
C ARG A 106 -9.77 -20.07 16.72
N PRO A 107 -9.29 -20.86 17.69
CA PRO A 107 -8.85 -20.32 18.96
C PRO A 107 -7.56 -19.50 18.81
N SER A 108 -7.58 -18.26 19.29
CA SER A 108 -6.34 -17.50 19.50
C SER A 108 -5.63 -17.98 20.78
N PRO A 109 -4.30 -17.76 20.91
CA PRO A 109 -3.59 -18.00 22.18
C PRO A 109 -4.23 -17.26 23.36
N TYR A 110 -4.73 -16.04 23.11
CA TYR A 110 -5.45 -15.25 24.11
C TYR A 110 -6.77 -15.92 24.53
N THR A 111 -7.54 -16.44 23.58
CA THR A 111 -8.81 -17.13 23.88
C THR A 111 -8.55 -18.41 24.69
N ILE A 112 -7.53 -19.20 24.34
CA ILE A 112 -7.13 -20.39 25.11
C ILE A 112 -6.71 -20.02 26.53
N ARG A 113 -5.95 -18.92 26.69
CA ARG A 113 -5.53 -18.42 27.99
C ARG A 113 -6.70 -17.93 28.84
N ARG A 114 -7.63 -17.17 28.24
CA ARG A 114 -8.85 -16.69 28.89
C ARG A 114 -9.73 -17.85 29.36
N ASP A 115 -9.87 -18.89 28.55
CA ASP A 115 -10.61 -20.10 28.92
C ASP A 115 -9.96 -20.82 30.11
N PHE A 116 -8.62 -20.92 30.13
CA PHE A 116 -7.88 -21.50 31.24
C PHE A 116 -8.08 -20.72 32.55
N GLU A 117 -7.98 -19.40 32.51
CA GLU A 117 -8.20 -18.55 33.68
C GLU A 117 -9.65 -18.62 34.17
N ARG A 118 -10.60 -18.70 33.24
CA ARG A 118 -12.01 -18.92 33.56
C ARG A 118 -12.21 -20.27 34.26
N ASP A 119 -11.70 -21.36 33.69
CA ASP A 119 -11.83 -22.70 34.26
C ASP A 119 -11.20 -22.78 35.67
N LEU A 120 -10.03 -22.15 35.88
CA LEU A 120 -9.41 -22.06 37.21
C LEU A 120 -10.29 -21.33 38.24
N ARG A 121 -10.97 -20.25 37.83
CA ARG A 121 -11.87 -19.49 38.72
C ARG A 121 -13.11 -20.29 39.11
N PHE A 122 -13.70 -21.06 38.19
CA PHE A 122 -14.95 -21.77 38.44
C PHE A 122 -14.78 -23.10 39.17
N PHE A 123 -13.77 -23.89 38.83
CA PHE A 123 -13.61 -25.26 39.35
C PHE A 123 -12.62 -25.36 40.52
N GLY A 124 -11.90 -24.28 40.81
CA GLY A 124 -11.02 -24.17 41.97
C GLY A 124 -9.75 -25.04 41.88
N GLU A 125 -9.07 -25.16 43.03
CA GLU A 125 -7.70 -25.70 43.07
C GLU A 125 -7.61 -27.23 42.88
N LYS A 126 -8.67 -27.96 43.24
CA LYS A 126 -8.72 -29.43 43.14
C LYS A 126 -8.63 -29.92 41.68
N GLN A 127 -9.18 -29.18 40.72
CA GLN A 127 -9.13 -29.52 39.28
C GLN A 127 -7.95 -28.87 38.55
N ARG A 128 -7.08 -28.14 39.26
CA ARG A 128 -5.96 -27.40 38.65
C ARG A 128 -5.04 -28.26 37.78
N PRO A 129 -4.69 -29.52 38.12
CA PRO A 129 -3.87 -30.37 37.26
C PRO A 129 -4.53 -30.66 35.90
N GLU A 130 -5.82 -30.99 35.91
CA GLU A 130 -6.61 -31.31 34.72
C GLU A 130 -6.79 -30.08 33.82
N ILE A 131 -7.11 -28.92 34.42
CA ILE A 131 -7.25 -27.66 33.71
C ILE A 131 -5.92 -27.25 33.05
N ARG A 132 -4.79 -27.42 33.74
CA ARG A 132 -3.44 -27.21 33.16
C ARG A 132 -3.13 -28.19 32.03
N ALA A 133 -3.53 -29.46 32.16
CA ALA A 133 -3.34 -30.45 31.10
C ALA A 133 -4.16 -30.08 29.85
N LYS A 134 -5.44 -29.70 30.02
CA LYS A 134 -6.32 -29.21 28.95
C LYS A 134 -5.74 -27.98 28.25
N TYR A 135 -5.28 -26.97 29.00
CA TYR A 135 -4.63 -25.78 28.44
C TYR A 135 -3.41 -26.12 27.58
N ARG A 136 -2.49 -26.92 28.12
CA ARG A 136 -1.27 -27.33 27.40
C ARG A 136 -1.60 -28.15 26.15
N ARG A 137 -2.61 -29.03 26.21
CA ARG A 137 -3.08 -29.79 25.06
C ARG A 137 -3.57 -28.86 23.95
N ARG A 138 -4.49 -27.93 24.25
CA ARG A 138 -5.02 -26.96 23.28
C ARG A 138 -3.94 -26.07 22.67
N MET A 139 -2.97 -25.62 23.47
CA MET A 139 -1.83 -24.86 22.96
C MET A 139 -0.98 -25.68 21.97
N ARG A 140 -0.73 -26.97 22.26
CA ARG A 140 0.01 -27.85 21.33
C ARG A 140 -0.77 -28.12 20.05
N GLU A 141 -2.08 -28.33 20.14
CA GLU A 141 -2.97 -28.49 18.98
C GLU A 141 -2.93 -27.24 18.09
N LEU A 142 -3.06 -26.04 18.68
CA LEU A 142 -2.95 -24.78 17.94
C LEU A 142 -1.59 -24.64 17.26
N VAL A 143 -0.48 -24.91 17.97
CA VAL A 143 0.87 -24.82 17.39
C VAL A 143 1.05 -25.81 16.24
N ALA A 144 0.56 -27.05 16.39
CA ALA A 144 0.59 -28.03 15.31
C ALA A 144 -0.20 -27.53 14.09
N ARG A 145 -1.38 -26.97 14.32
CA ARG A 145 -2.23 -26.44 13.25
C ARG A 145 -1.62 -25.24 12.54
N LEU A 146 -0.97 -24.33 13.28
CA LEU A 146 -0.22 -23.20 12.72
C LEU A 146 0.93 -23.66 11.81
N ARG A 147 1.61 -24.75 12.15
CA ARG A 147 2.66 -25.32 11.28
C ARG A 147 2.07 -25.84 9.98
N CYS A 148 0.93 -26.53 10.04
CA CYS A 148 0.23 -26.95 8.84
C CYS A 148 -0.25 -25.75 8.00
N GLN A 149 -0.80 -24.70 8.63
CA GLN A 149 -1.23 -23.49 7.94
C GLN A 149 -0.07 -22.86 7.17
N ARG A 150 1.09 -22.67 7.81
CA ARG A 150 2.31 -22.15 7.17
C ARG A 150 2.82 -23.00 6.03
N GLU A 151 2.60 -24.31 6.08
CA GLU A 151 2.93 -25.19 4.98
C GLU A 151 2.03 -24.93 3.77
N GLU A 152 0.73 -24.78 3.99
CA GLU A 152 -0.23 -24.42 2.94
C GLU A 152 0.03 -23.00 2.39
N GLU A 153 0.35 -22.03 3.24
CA GLU A 153 0.73 -20.67 2.83
C GLU A 153 1.97 -20.68 1.94
N ARG A 154 2.99 -21.49 2.28
CA ARG A 154 4.20 -21.63 1.45
C ARG A 154 3.92 -22.30 0.12
N LYS A 155 3.05 -23.32 0.08
CA LYS A 155 2.61 -23.94 -1.18
C LYS A 155 1.87 -22.94 -2.07
N ALA A 156 1.11 -22.03 -1.48
CA ALA A 156 0.40 -20.96 -2.19
C ALA A 156 1.33 -19.79 -2.60
N GLY A 157 2.59 -19.77 -2.16
CA GLY A 157 3.54 -18.70 -2.45
C GLY A 157 3.26 -17.38 -1.71
N LEU A 158 2.48 -17.42 -0.63
CA LEU A 158 2.13 -16.21 0.13
C LEU A 158 3.35 -15.51 0.73
N PRO A 159 4.33 -16.20 1.35
CA PRO A 159 5.50 -15.53 1.91
C PRO A 159 6.31 -14.74 0.87
N GLU A 160 6.46 -15.28 -0.33
CA GLU A 160 7.19 -14.64 -1.42
C GLU A 160 6.43 -13.44 -1.99
N LEU A 161 5.10 -13.50 -2.02
CA LEU A 161 4.24 -12.37 -2.41
C LEU A 161 4.29 -11.25 -1.36
N GLU A 162 4.21 -11.58 -0.07
CA GLU A 162 4.34 -10.62 1.03
C GLU A 162 5.68 -9.90 0.97
N ALA A 163 6.79 -10.64 0.84
CA ALA A 163 8.12 -10.06 0.73
C ALA A 163 8.26 -9.08 -0.46
N GLN A 164 7.62 -9.39 -1.60
CA GLN A 164 7.61 -8.49 -2.76
C GLN A 164 6.75 -7.24 -2.51
N ILE A 165 5.59 -7.40 -1.86
CA ILE A 165 4.72 -6.28 -1.50
C ILE A 165 5.43 -5.34 -0.52
N ASP A 166 6.10 -5.89 0.49
CA ASP A 166 6.87 -5.12 1.48
C ASP A 166 8.03 -4.37 0.81
N ALA A 167 8.83 -5.05 -0.02
CA ALA A 167 9.94 -4.42 -0.74
C ALA A 167 9.48 -3.28 -1.67
N ILE A 168 8.35 -3.44 -2.37
CA ILE A 168 7.78 -2.38 -3.19
C ILE A 168 7.25 -1.23 -2.32
N SER A 169 6.62 -1.54 -1.19
CA SER A 169 6.12 -0.53 -0.26
C SER A 169 7.25 0.34 0.28
N ASP A 170 8.35 -0.27 0.72
CA ASP A 170 9.56 0.41 1.17
C ASP A 170 10.12 1.31 0.05
N ARG A 171 10.22 0.79 -1.17
CA ARG A 171 10.71 1.58 -2.31
C ARG A 171 9.79 2.77 -2.63
N ILE A 172 8.47 2.60 -2.55
CA ILE A 172 7.52 3.70 -2.73
C ILE A 172 7.72 4.75 -1.63
N PHE A 173 7.94 4.34 -0.38
CA PHE A 173 8.24 5.28 0.71
C PHE A 173 9.51 6.07 0.44
N ASP A 174 10.60 5.41 0.04
CA ASP A 174 11.86 6.07 -0.34
C ASP A 174 11.66 7.08 -1.48
N LEU A 175 10.90 6.73 -2.51
CA LEU A 175 10.62 7.62 -3.64
C LEU A 175 9.78 8.83 -3.21
N ASN A 176 8.79 8.62 -2.35
CA ASN A 176 8.01 9.73 -1.81
C ASN A 176 8.89 10.69 -1.00
N ASP A 177 9.75 10.17 -0.12
CA ASP A 177 10.67 10.98 0.68
C ASP A 177 11.65 11.77 -0.22
N ARG A 178 12.19 11.12 -1.25
CA ARG A 178 13.06 11.79 -2.23
C ARG A 178 12.32 12.91 -2.97
N ILE A 179 11.09 12.70 -3.42
CA ILE A 179 10.28 13.75 -4.07
C ILE A 179 10.00 14.90 -3.09
N GLU A 180 9.62 14.59 -1.86
CA GLU A 180 9.31 15.58 -0.82
C GLU A 180 10.55 16.42 -0.45
N ASN A 181 11.73 15.80 -0.40
CA ASN A 181 12.99 16.45 0.01
C ASN A 181 13.87 16.95 -1.14
N LEU A 182 13.50 16.73 -2.40
CA LEU A 182 14.29 17.19 -3.55
C LEU A 182 14.42 18.72 -3.55
N ASP A 183 15.64 19.25 -3.58
CA ASP A 183 15.86 20.68 -3.71
C ASP A 183 15.60 21.11 -5.16
N VAL A 184 14.68 22.04 -5.35
CA VAL A 184 14.18 22.43 -6.67
C VAL A 184 14.15 23.95 -6.79
N SER A 185 14.43 24.45 -7.98
CA SER A 185 14.33 25.87 -8.27
C SER A 185 12.88 26.36 -8.13
N ALA A 186 12.68 27.67 -7.96
CA ALA A 186 11.34 28.26 -7.92
C ALA A 186 10.50 27.96 -9.19
N ALA A 187 11.16 27.77 -10.34
CA ALA A 187 10.49 27.44 -11.60
C ALA A 187 9.94 26.00 -11.65
N ASP A 188 10.52 25.10 -10.86
CA ASP A 188 10.14 23.68 -10.79
C ASP A 188 9.25 23.36 -9.58
N MET A 189 9.12 24.31 -8.65
CA MET A 189 8.27 24.19 -7.47
C MET A 189 6.82 23.78 -7.79
N PRO A 190 6.15 24.30 -8.85
CA PRO A 190 4.81 23.84 -9.23
C PRO A 190 4.74 22.33 -9.50
N GLN A 191 5.75 21.76 -10.16
CA GLN A 191 5.83 20.33 -10.47
C GLN A 191 5.95 19.51 -9.18
N LYS A 192 6.85 19.93 -8.28
CA LYS A 192 7.07 19.28 -6.99
C LYS A 192 5.81 19.33 -6.12
N VAL A 193 5.19 20.51 -5.99
CA VAL A 193 3.98 20.70 -5.18
C VAL A 193 2.85 19.80 -5.70
N ALA A 194 2.66 19.73 -7.02
CA ALA A 194 1.64 18.84 -7.61
C ALA A 194 1.93 17.35 -7.32
N ALA A 195 3.19 16.90 -7.45
CA ALA A 195 3.59 15.54 -7.14
C ALA A 195 3.32 15.18 -5.66
N VAL A 196 3.80 16.02 -4.74
CA VAL A 196 3.62 15.84 -3.29
C VAL A 196 2.14 15.88 -2.90
N HIS A 197 1.36 16.77 -3.52
CA HIS A 197 -0.08 16.84 -3.31
C HIS A 197 -0.75 15.52 -3.69
N MET A 198 -0.47 14.98 -4.87
CA MET A 198 -1.04 13.71 -5.32
C MET A 198 -0.62 12.52 -4.44
N ILE A 199 0.64 12.50 -3.97
CA ILE A 199 1.14 11.48 -3.02
C ILE A 199 0.39 11.57 -1.69
N THR A 200 0.22 12.78 -1.16
CA THR A 200 -0.46 13.04 0.12
C THR A 200 -1.95 12.69 0.04
N GLN A 201 -2.62 13.05 -1.05
CA GLN A 201 -4.02 12.67 -1.29
C GLN A 201 -4.21 11.15 -1.35
N TYR A 202 -3.29 10.43 -1.99
CA TYR A 202 -3.32 8.96 -1.99
C TYR A 202 -3.22 8.38 -0.57
N ARG A 203 -2.35 8.95 0.29
CA ARG A 203 -2.23 8.55 1.71
C ARG A 203 -3.51 8.84 2.49
N HIS A 204 -4.13 10.01 2.30
CA HIS A 204 -5.36 10.40 3.00
C HIS A 204 -6.61 9.65 2.52
N PHE A 205 -6.65 9.22 1.26
CA PHE A 205 -7.74 8.39 0.74
C PHE A 205 -7.83 7.06 1.51
N LEU A 206 -6.70 6.44 1.85
CA LEU A 206 -6.67 5.26 2.72
C LEU A 206 -7.29 5.55 4.10
N ALA A 207 -7.30 6.81 4.53
CA ALA A 207 -7.93 7.27 5.77
C ALA A 207 -9.39 7.77 5.60
N ARG A 208 -10.01 7.61 4.42
CA ARG A 208 -11.41 8.00 4.11
C ARG A 208 -11.72 9.49 4.28
N GLN A 209 -10.74 10.37 4.07
CA GLN A 209 -10.99 11.81 4.08
C GLN A 209 -11.42 12.29 2.68
N PRO A 210 -12.41 13.19 2.56
CA PRO A 210 -12.80 13.76 1.27
C PRO A 210 -11.64 14.56 0.65
N ILE A 211 -11.53 14.50 -0.67
CA ILE A 211 -10.49 15.20 -1.45
C ILE A 211 -10.78 16.69 -1.40
N GLY A 212 -10.16 17.40 -0.45
CA GLY A 212 -10.44 18.81 -0.19
C GLY A 212 -9.88 19.78 -1.23
N ASP A 213 -8.90 19.39 -2.06
CA ASP A 213 -7.99 20.39 -2.68
C ASP A 213 -7.64 20.15 -4.16
N ILE A 214 -8.58 19.65 -4.97
CA ILE A 214 -8.39 19.61 -6.44
C ILE A 214 -8.14 21.00 -7.02
N ALA A 215 -8.60 22.06 -6.35
CA ALA A 215 -8.32 23.45 -6.71
C ALA A 215 -6.80 23.74 -6.83
N VAL A 216 -5.96 23.14 -5.98
CA VAL A 216 -4.50 23.29 -6.06
C VAL A 216 -3.99 22.74 -7.39
N LEU A 217 -4.42 21.53 -7.79
CA LEU A 217 -4.02 20.93 -9.05
C LEU A 217 -4.51 21.73 -10.26
N MET A 218 -5.74 22.28 -10.20
CA MET A 218 -6.29 23.13 -11.27
C MET A 218 -5.47 24.41 -11.49
N VAL A 219 -5.03 25.05 -10.41
CA VAL A 219 -4.19 26.27 -10.48
C VAL A 219 -2.81 25.95 -11.04
N LEU A 220 -2.19 24.84 -10.62
CA LEU A 220 -0.84 24.47 -11.05
C LEU A 220 -0.83 23.91 -12.49
N ARG A 221 -1.94 23.35 -12.97
CA ARG A 221 -2.09 22.63 -14.25
C ARG A 221 -1.35 23.25 -15.45
N PRO A 222 -1.44 24.56 -15.73
CA PRO A 222 -0.77 25.15 -16.90
C PRO A 222 0.76 25.09 -16.82
N MET A 223 1.31 24.93 -15.61
CA MET A 223 2.75 24.91 -15.32
C MET A 223 3.32 23.49 -15.33
N LEU A 224 2.45 22.47 -15.33
CA LEU A 224 2.84 21.07 -15.23
C LEU A 224 3.22 20.48 -16.57
N THR A 225 4.08 19.46 -16.53
CA THR A 225 4.49 18.62 -17.67
C THR A 225 4.40 17.14 -17.33
N GLY A 226 4.59 16.29 -18.35
CA GLY A 226 4.73 14.84 -18.20
C GLY A 226 3.54 14.15 -17.54
N LEU A 227 3.81 13.03 -16.89
CA LEU A 227 2.81 12.19 -16.24
C LEU A 227 2.03 12.93 -15.12
N ILE A 228 2.72 13.82 -14.39
CA ILE A 228 2.10 14.64 -13.33
C ILE A 228 0.99 15.54 -13.91
N ARG A 229 1.21 16.13 -15.10
CA ARG A 229 0.18 16.92 -15.78
C ARG A 229 -1.01 16.06 -16.20
N GLU A 230 -0.75 14.90 -16.79
CA GLU A 230 -1.80 13.97 -17.23
C GLU A 230 -2.69 13.54 -16.05
N HIS A 231 -2.07 13.25 -14.91
CA HIS A 231 -2.79 12.92 -13.68
C HIS A 231 -3.61 14.12 -13.15
N ALA A 232 -3.06 15.33 -13.19
CA ALA A 232 -3.79 16.55 -12.81
C ALA A 232 -4.95 16.86 -13.76
N ASP A 233 -4.79 16.64 -15.06
CA ASP A 233 -5.85 16.80 -16.06
C ASP A 233 -6.99 15.82 -15.82
N PHE A 234 -6.67 14.56 -15.50
CA PHE A 234 -7.68 13.56 -15.12
C PHE A 234 -8.42 13.97 -13.84
N ALA A 235 -7.70 14.34 -12.79
CA ALA A 235 -8.27 14.77 -11.52
C ALA A 235 -9.23 15.97 -11.66
N ALA A 236 -8.92 16.90 -12.57
CA ALA A 236 -9.76 18.06 -12.84
C ALA A 236 -11.05 17.68 -13.61
N LYS A 237 -11.01 16.65 -14.45
CA LYS A 237 -12.17 16.21 -15.25
C LYS A 237 -13.17 15.41 -14.43
N ASP A 238 -12.68 14.60 -13.50
CA ASP A 238 -13.48 13.64 -12.74
C ASP A 238 -13.23 13.78 -11.24
N TRP A 239 -13.48 14.97 -10.72
CA TRP A 239 -13.19 15.33 -9.34
C TRP A 239 -14.09 14.61 -8.32
N GLU A 240 -15.24 14.10 -8.78
CA GLU A 240 -16.17 13.29 -7.98
C GLU A 240 -15.75 11.81 -7.92
N ALA A 241 -14.98 11.35 -8.90
CA ALA A 241 -14.46 10.00 -8.89
C ALA A 241 -13.41 9.82 -7.79
N PRO A 242 -13.47 8.72 -7.01
CA PRO A 242 -12.41 8.38 -6.09
C PRO A 242 -11.05 8.41 -6.78
N ILE A 243 -10.00 8.90 -6.10
CA ILE A 243 -8.63 8.84 -6.66
C ILE A 243 -8.26 7.39 -7.03
N CYS A 244 -8.80 6.38 -6.34
CA CYS A 244 -8.56 4.99 -6.68
C CYS A 244 -9.17 4.53 -8.02
N SER A 245 -10.11 5.27 -8.62
CA SER A 245 -10.67 4.95 -9.94
C SER A 245 -9.97 5.67 -11.09
N MET A 246 -8.98 6.54 -10.82
CA MET A 246 -8.19 7.10 -11.91
C MET A 246 -7.45 5.97 -12.64
N PRO A 247 -7.24 6.05 -13.97
CA PRO A 247 -6.63 5.01 -14.79
C PRO A 247 -5.26 4.53 -14.28
N PHE A 248 -4.54 5.39 -13.58
CA PHE A 248 -3.24 5.09 -12.95
C PHE A 248 -3.38 4.26 -11.65
N TYR A 249 -4.58 4.23 -11.08
CA TYR A 249 -4.99 3.50 -9.88
C TYR A 249 -6.00 2.37 -10.15
N SER A 250 -6.49 2.18 -11.40
CA SER A 250 -7.62 1.28 -11.71
C SER A 250 -7.33 0.02 -12.54
N SER A 251 -6.06 -0.32 -12.80
CA SER A 251 -5.65 -1.59 -13.44
C SER A 251 -5.62 -2.79 -12.48
#